data_AF-A0A1W9QMB1-F1
#
_entry.id   AF-A0A1W9QMB1-F1
#
_cell.length_a   1.000
_cell.length_b   1.000
_cell.length_c   1.000
_cell.angle_alpha   90.00
_cell.angle_beta   90.00
_cell.angle_gamma   90.00
#
_symmetry.space_group_name_H-M   'P 1'
#
loop_
_entity.id
_entity.type
_entity.pdbx_description
1 polymer ?
#
loop_
_entity_poly.entity_id
_entity_poly.type
_entity_poly.pdbx_seq_one_letter_code
_entity_poly.pdbx_strand_id
1 'polypeptide(L)'
;MKRKSDFNFQNFMLSFRKKINSFPRKWNKEARTLHLVEEMGEFAEIILHHKGYKAPYKTREDIKNALSDIMEDVICLADLYKIDLIDILREIIADKTTKTKS
;
A
#
# COMPACT_ATOMS: atom_id res chain seq x y z
N MET A 1 -27.35 -4.50 11.35
CA MET A 1 -26.03 -4.03 10.87
C MET A 1 -25.03 -5.18 11.04
N LYS A 2 -24.69 -5.91 9.97
CA LYS A 2 -23.71 -7.01 10.07
C LYS A 2 -22.35 -6.38 10.38
N ARG A 3 -21.75 -6.73 11.52
CA ARG A 3 -20.33 -6.41 11.80
C ARG A 3 -19.52 -7.00 10.64
N LYS A 4 -18.81 -6.14 9.89
CA LYS A 4 -17.75 -6.62 8.98
C LYS A 4 -16.85 -7.50 9.84
N SER A 5 -16.58 -8.73 9.38
CA SER A 5 -15.68 -9.64 10.08
C SER A 5 -14.40 -8.90 10.46
N ASP A 6 -13.93 -9.06 11.70
CA ASP A 6 -12.69 -8.45 12.14
C ASP A 6 -11.59 -8.83 11.13
N PHE A 7 -11.03 -7.81 10.49
CA PHE A 7 -10.02 -8.01 9.48
C PHE A 7 -8.76 -8.57 10.14
N ASN A 8 -8.46 -9.83 9.85
CA ASN A 8 -7.26 -10.47 10.34
C ASN A 8 -6.11 -10.21 9.36
N PHE A 9 -5.23 -9.28 9.73
CA PHE A 9 -4.09 -8.88 8.91
C PHE A 9 -3.12 -10.02 8.60
N GLN A 10 -2.94 -10.98 9.53
CA GLN A 10 -2.09 -12.15 9.29
C GLN A 10 -2.69 -13.04 8.19
N ASN A 11 -4.00 -13.31 8.25
CA ASN A 11 -4.70 -14.08 7.21
C ASN A 11 -4.65 -13.37 5.85
N PHE A 12 -4.75 -12.04 5.85
CA PHE A 12 -4.58 -11.23 4.65
C PHE A 12 -3.18 -11.40 4.07
N MET A 13 -2.13 -11.21 4.87
CA MET A 13 -0.73 -11.36 4.42
C MET A 13 -0.44 -12.77 3.88
N LEU A 14 -0.97 -13.81 4.52
CA LEU A 14 -0.86 -15.19 4.04
C LEU A 14 -1.54 -15.37 2.67
N SER A 15 -2.77 -14.86 2.51
CA SER A 15 -3.52 -14.95 1.26
C SER A 15 -2.84 -14.17 0.13
N PHE A 16 -2.33 -12.98 0.46
CA PHE A 16 -1.60 -12.11 -0.46
C PHE A 16 -0.30 -12.77 -0.93
N ARG A 17 0.53 -13.28 -0.01
CA ARG A 17 1.75 -14.04 -0.35
C ARG A 17 1.45 -15.23 -1.24
N LYS A 18 0.37 -15.99 -0.96
CA LYS A 18 -0.05 -17.11 -1.81
C LYS A 18 -0.38 -16.64 -3.22
N LYS A 19 -1.10 -15.52 -3.35
CA LYS A 19 -1.46 -14.95 -4.65
C LYS A 19 -0.23 -14.45 -5.41
N ILE A 20 0.67 -13.71 -4.76
CA ILE A 20 1.89 -13.21 -5.41
C ILE A 20 2.78 -14.35 -5.90
N ASN A 21 2.98 -15.37 -5.07
CA ASN A 21 3.80 -16.51 -5.43
C ASN A 21 3.17 -17.39 -6.54
N SER A 22 1.89 -17.17 -6.88
CA SER A 22 1.25 -17.84 -8.02
C SER A 22 1.59 -17.20 -9.37
N PHE A 23 2.16 -16.00 -9.40
CA PHE A 23 2.57 -15.37 -10.65
C PHE A 23 3.90 -15.97 -11.16
N PRO A 24 4.01 -16.25 -12.47
CA PRO A 24 5.17 -16.95 -13.03
C PRO A 24 6.45 -16.11 -13.03
N ARG A 25 6.33 -14.78 -13.04
CA ARG A 25 7.47 -13.85 -13.06
C ARG A 25 7.50 -13.06 -11.76
N LYS A 26 8.45 -13.40 -10.89
CA LYS A 26 8.69 -12.64 -9.65
C LYS A 26 9.58 -11.45 -9.99
N TRP A 27 9.16 -10.27 -9.52
CA TRP A 27 9.99 -9.08 -9.60
C TRP A 27 11.05 -9.11 -8.50
N ASN A 28 12.26 -8.63 -8.82
CA ASN A 28 13.30 -8.41 -7.83
C ASN A 28 13.05 -7.10 -7.07
N LYS A 29 13.90 -6.82 -6.08
CA LYS A 29 13.78 -5.64 -5.21
C LYS A 29 13.86 -4.35 -6.03
N GLU A 30 14.79 -4.30 -6.97
CA GLU A 30 15.05 -3.13 -7.82
C GLU A 30 13.84 -2.82 -8.71
N ALA A 31 13.29 -3.81 -9.41
CA ALA A 31 12.10 -3.64 -10.24
C ALA A 31 10.88 -3.25 -9.41
N ARG A 32 10.70 -3.86 -8.23
CA ARG A 32 9.58 -3.54 -7.35
C ARG A 32 9.70 -2.13 -6.75
N THR A 33 10.91 -1.68 -6.43
CA THR A 33 11.15 -0.30 -5.98
C THR A 33 10.90 0.71 -7.09
N LEU A 34 11.28 0.41 -8.34
CA LEU A 34 10.98 1.29 -9.47
C LEU A 34 9.47 1.41 -9.71
N HIS A 35 8.75 0.30 -9.63
CA HIS A 35 7.29 0.31 -9.76
C HIS A 35 6.61 1.11 -8.64
N LEU A 36 7.08 0.99 -7.40
CA LEU A 36 6.57 1.83 -6.31
C LEU A 36 6.68 3.32 -6.63
N VAL A 37 7.79 3.75 -7.25
CA VAL A 37 7.99 5.15 -7.64
C VAL A 37 7.05 5.55 -8.79
N GLU A 38 6.79 4.65 -9.73
CA GLU A 38 5.80 4.82 -10.81
C GLU A 38 4.40 5.05 -10.22
N GLU A 39 3.95 4.17 -9.32
CA GLU A 39 2.64 4.27 -8.65
C GLU A 39 2.50 5.55 -7.81
N MET A 40 3.58 6.00 -7.18
CA MET A 40 3.60 7.30 -6.49
C MET A 40 3.45 8.48 -7.46
N GLY A 41 4.01 8.38 -8.66
CA GLY A 41 3.85 9.36 -9.72
C GLY A 41 2.40 9.44 -10.21
N GLU A 42 1.78 8.30 -10.45
CA GLU A 42 0.35 8.22 -10.82
C GLU A 42 -0.55 8.81 -9.74
N PHE A 43 -0.30 8.45 -8.48
CA PHE A 43 -1.03 9.02 -7.35
C PHE A 43 -0.91 10.54 -7.30
N ALA A 44 0.30 11.09 -7.46
CA ALA A 44 0.52 12.53 -7.50
C ALA A 44 -0.24 13.19 -8.66
N GLU A 45 -0.25 12.59 -9.85
CA GLU A 45 -1.04 13.07 -10.98
C GLU A 45 -2.54 13.11 -10.64
N ILE A 46 -3.09 12.01 -10.10
CA ILE A 46 -4.50 11.92 -9.71
C ILE A 46 -4.89 13.03 -8.73
N ILE A 47 -4.02 13.35 -7.77
CA ILE A 47 -4.26 14.45 -6.82
C ILE A 47 -4.31 15.81 -7.54
N LEU A 48 -3.49 16.06 -8.55
CA LEU A 48 -3.54 17.31 -9.32
C LEU A 48 -4.89 17.48 -10.04
N HIS A 49 -5.44 16.41 -10.60
CA HIS A 49 -6.81 16.40 -11.15
C HIS A 49 -7.86 16.69 -10.09
N HIS A 50 -7.76 16.03 -8.94
CA HIS A 50 -8.73 16.17 -7.86
C HIS A 50 -8.73 17.56 -7.21
N LYS A 51 -7.58 18.25 -7.22
CA LYS A 51 -7.40 19.61 -6.70
C LYS A 51 -7.71 20.71 -7.72
N GLY A 52 -8.04 20.35 -8.96
CA GLY A 52 -8.36 21.31 -10.01
C GLY A 52 -7.15 21.99 -10.67
N TYR A 53 -5.93 21.48 -10.44
CA TYR A 53 -4.73 21.95 -11.14
C TYR A 53 -4.63 21.39 -12.58
N LYS A 54 -5.39 20.32 -12.86
CA LYS A 54 -5.57 19.73 -14.20
C LYS A 54 -7.05 19.46 -14.47
N ALA A 55 -7.41 19.16 -15.71
CA ALA A 55 -8.80 18.87 -16.10
C ALA A 55 -9.42 17.75 -15.24
N PRO A 56 -10.68 17.85 -14.78
CA PRO A 56 -11.21 16.97 -13.73
C PRO A 56 -11.73 15.62 -14.28
N TYR A 57 -10.83 14.77 -14.78
CA TYR A 57 -11.18 13.45 -15.31
C TYR A 57 -10.85 12.28 -14.37
N LYS A 58 -10.18 12.53 -13.24
CA LYS A 58 -9.91 11.51 -12.22
C LYS A 58 -10.88 11.63 -11.05
N THR A 59 -11.27 10.49 -10.52
CA THR A 59 -12.32 10.30 -9.51
C THR A 59 -11.73 9.92 -8.15
N ARG A 60 -12.58 9.88 -7.12
CA ARG A 60 -12.21 9.33 -5.82
C ARG A 60 -11.88 7.83 -5.87
N GLU A 61 -12.46 7.09 -6.82
CA GLU A 61 -12.11 5.68 -7.00
C GLU A 61 -10.70 5.54 -7.55
N ASP A 62 -10.26 6.44 -8.45
CA ASP A 62 -8.87 6.46 -8.93
C ASP A 62 -7.87 6.69 -7.78
N ILE A 63 -8.19 7.57 -6.84
CA ILE A 63 -7.38 7.76 -5.62
C ILE A 63 -7.25 6.45 -4.84
N LYS A 64 -8.36 5.73 -4.68
CA LYS A 64 -8.38 4.47 -3.93
C LYS A 64 -7.59 3.38 -4.65
N ASN A 65 -7.66 3.31 -5.97
CA ASN A 65 -6.89 2.36 -6.78
C ASN A 65 -5.40 2.64 -6.64
N ALA A 66 -4.95 3.87 -6.89
CA ALA A 66 -3.54 4.24 -6.76
C ALA A 66 -2.98 3.99 -5.35
N LEU A 67 -3.77 4.24 -4.29
CA LEU A 67 -3.36 3.87 -2.92
C LEU A 67 -3.25 2.35 -2.73
N SER A 68 -4.09 1.56 -3.40
CA SER A 68 -4.04 0.11 -3.36
C SER A 68 -2.78 -0.41 -4.05
N ASP A 69 -2.42 0.17 -5.20
CA ASP A 69 -1.24 -0.21 -5.97
C ASP A 69 0.06 0.13 -5.21
N ILE A 70 0.14 1.32 -4.61
CA ILE A 70 1.23 1.69 -3.69
C ILE A 70 1.34 0.69 -2.52
N MET A 71 0.21 0.34 -1.90
CA MET A 71 0.20 -0.60 -0.78
C MET A 71 0.63 -2.01 -1.21
N GLU A 72 0.24 -2.45 -2.40
CA GLU A 72 0.71 -3.72 -2.98
C GLU A 72 2.23 -3.73 -3.06
N ASP A 73 2.85 -2.68 -3.58
CA ASP A 73 4.30 -2.59 -3.71
C ASP A 73 5.02 -2.56 -2.37
N VAL A 74 4.50 -1.83 -1.38
CA VAL A 74 5.04 -1.81 -0.01
C VAL A 74 5.02 -3.20 0.60
N ILE A 75 3.91 -3.94 0.46
CA ILE A 75 3.80 -5.30 0.98
C ILE A 75 4.77 -6.24 0.25
N CYS A 76 4.88 -6.12 -1.08
CA CYS A 76 5.84 -6.89 -1.88
C CYS A 76 7.28 -6.64 -1.42
N LEU A 77 7.66 -5.38 -1.19
CA LEU A 77 9.00 -5.03 -0.73
C LEU A 77 9.28 -5.56 0.66
N ALA A 78 8.33 -5.42 1.60
CA ALA A 78 8.46 -6.01 2.92
C ALA A 78 8.74 -7.52 2.84
N ASP A 79 8.04 -8.24 1.96
CA ASP A 79 8.28 -9.67 1.72
C ASP A 79 9.67 -9.94 1.13
N LEU A 80 10.07 -9.21 0.09
CA LEU A 80 11.38 -9.34 -0.57
C LEU A 80 12.57 -9.05 0.37
N TYR A 81 12.40 -8.13 1.32
CA TYR A 81 13.38 -7.81 2.34
C TYR A 81 13.24 -8.65 3.62
N LYS A 82 12.25 -9.54 3.70
CA LYS A 82 11.94 -10.36 4.88
C LYS A 82 11.66 -9.52 6.13
N ILE A 83 10.99 -8.39 5.96
CA ILE A 83 10.59 -7.49 7.04
C ILE A 83 9.17 -7.84 7.48
N ASP A 84 8.94 -7.89 8.80
CA ASP A 84 7.59 -8.05 9.33
C ASP A 84 6.82 -6.72 9.28
N LEU A 85 5.88 -6.63 8.35
CA LEU A 85 5.05 -5.44 8.18
C LEU A 85 4.15 -5.17 9.40
N ILE A 86 3.77 -6.20 10.17
CA ILE A 86 3.00 -6.00 11.41
C ILE A 86 3.83 -5.24 12.43
N ASP A 87 5.11 -5.56 12.54
CA ASP A 87 6.01 -4.89 13.47
C ASP A 87 6.22 -3.42 13.07
N ILE A 88 6.41 -3.13 11.78
CA ILE A 88 6.43 -1.74 11.27
C ILE A 88 5.14 -1.00 11.65
N LEU A 89 3.97 -1.62 11.44
CA LEU A 89 2.69 -0.97 11.74
C LEU A 89 2.52 -0.70 13.24
N ARG A 90 3.01 -1.60 14.10
CA ARG A 90 3.02 -1.41 15.57
C ARG A 90 3.92 -0.25 15.96
N GLU A 91 5.12 -0.16 15.38
CA GLU A 91 6.07 0.94 15.63
C GLU A 91 5.46 2.29 15.24
N ILE A 92 4.83 2.39 14.07
CA ILE A 92 4.14 3.62 13.62
C ILE A 92 3.07 4.08 14.63
N ILE A 93 2.32 3.14 15.21
CA ILE A 93 1.29 3.45 16.22
C ILE A 93 1.95 3.91 17.53
N ALA A 94 3.01 3.24 17.98
CA ALA A 94 3.74 3.60 19.19
C ALA A 94 4.37 5.00 19.08
N ASP A 95 4.96 5.34 17.94
CA ASP A 95 5.55 6.66 17.68
C ASP A 95 4.52 7.78 17.67
N LYS A 96 3.31 7.52 17.18
CA LYS A 96 2.23 8.52 17.18
C LYS A 96 1.62 8.74 18.56
N THR A 97 1.58 7.71 19.40
CA THR A 97 1.06 7.81 20.79
C THR A 97 2.03 8.49 21.75
N THR A 98 3.34 8.45 21.46
CA THR A 98 4.36 9.18 22.23
C THR A 98 4.41 10.67 21.84
N LYS A 99 4.31 11.01 20.55
CA LYS A 99 4.30 12.40 20.06
C LYS A 99 3.03 13.21 20.35
N THR A 100 1.92 12.56 20.71
CA THR A 100 0.69 13.25 21.14
C THR A 100 0.65 13.56 22.64
N LYS A 101 1.64 13.10 23.42
CA LYS A 101 1.76 13.38 24.86
C LYS A 101 2.80 14.46 25.20
N SER A 102 3.39 15.10 24.20
CA SER A 102 4.27 16.28 24.32
C SER A 102 3.55 17.53 23.84
#